data_AF-A0A5C5WCF3-F1
#
_entry.id   AF-A0A5C5WCF3-F1
#
_cell.length_a   1.000
_cell.length_b   1.000
_cell.length_c   1.000
_cell.angle_alpha   90.00
_cell.angle_beta   90.00
_cell.angle_gamma   90.00
#
_symmetry.space_group_name_H-M   'P 1'
#
loop_
_entity.id
_entity.type
_entity.pdbx_description
1 polymer ?
#
loop_
_entity_poly.entity_id
_entity_poly.type
_entity_poly.pdbx_seq_one_letter_code
_entity_poly.pdbx_strand_id
1 'polypeptide(L)'
;MTTSRSTFLLATALAVVLSLASDARAQMTTTIVGGSLRNGDFNADTSTIDQRSHDETPEWINIGTSGVQTGVATRTNLGFDGSRNGQITDSPSSIFGLDTGYNIVSGDVYNISYQWRDAFNWSDVFDNVSVSLFTTADNLIGGAKNTLATSLSGASSINNAYESFVQNSLYSAVPSDIGKRLFVELGGLDGNGSTGGFARVDNFMLTEGFIPPPTPGTPAAPSPLTGINLFSDTFNRPDAVDSADSVTTGMSSAVFSPTVGTTYAEFRGSFGTATSDISGNKLLLGVGSGESMVGIDRNFIDQAIIDAGGFAIEAIIDPSTGVNGLADNRFLAIAVGMSQQNATTQTMRIGSEGSNADRQYLEQGAFTFTIEDDGQYNAFDSYAKDKQAAFPGIFVEVNNVGEFENNGQTNHDKASVIDDGQGLGQNDFLAQIGAQIEQDEYKVRLEFEFADFNDGTDVVVTAFIQDIQIDLDPSNGIEANPGDRDTYTFKWDGNNQNYIGFEGRAAPASLDFLMIETLAAPVSGDFNGDGKVDNGDLNLLLGSWGANTVPAAWVNGFSAPVDNAELNALLGNWGFGTAVAVPEPTSVLILLGTLMATSFRRRG
;
A
#
# COMPACT_ATOMS: atom_id res chain seq x y z
N MET A 1 -47.95 21.66 -2.45
CA MET A 1 -47.25 20.41 -2.05
C MET A 1 -46.76 19.55 -3.22
N THR A 2 -46.89 19.98 -4.48
CA THR A 2 -46.45 19.19 -5.66
C THR A 2 -45.12 19.64 -6.27
N THR A 3 -44.64 20.85 -5.97
CA THR A 3 -43.37 21.41 -6.49
C THR A 3 -42.11 20.92 -5.77
N SER A 4 -42.22 20.44 -4.53
CA SER A 4 -41.06 19.97 -3.73
C SER A 4 -40.55 18.60 -4.18
N ARG A 5 -41.43 17.70 -4.66
CA ARG A 5 -41.03 16.35 -5.12
C ARG A 5 -40.25 16.38 -6.43
N SER A 6 -40.59 17.26 -7.36
CA SER A 6 -39.90 17.38 -8.65
C SER A 6 -38.48 17.94 -8.50
N THR A 7 -38.26 18.82 -7.52
CA THR A 7 -36.93 19.40 -7.23
C THR A 7 -36.02 18.37 -6.55
N PHE A 8 -36.59 17.51 -5.69
CA PHE A 8 -35.86 16.42 -5.03
C PHE A 8 -35.43 15.35 -6.04
N LEU A 9 -36.33 14.91 -6.93
CA LEU A 9 -36.03 13.94 -7.99
C LEU A 9 -34.95 14.43 -8.97
N LEU A 10 -34.92 15.72 -9.28
CA LEU A 10 -33.92 16.30 -10.17
C LEU A 10 -32.54 16.40 -9.49
N ALA A 11 -32.50 16.71 -8.19
CA ALA A 11 -31.27 16.73 -7.40
C ALA A 11 -30.68 15.32 -7.20
N THR A 12 -31.53 14.32 -6.93
CA THR A 12 -31.10 12.93 -6.80
C THR A 12 -30.60 12.37 -8.14
N ALA A 13 -31.29 12.66 -9.25
CA ALA A 13 -30.83 12.24 -10.57
C ALA A 13 -29.50 12.91 -10.96
N LEU A 14 -29.29 14.19 -10.60
CA LEU A 14 -28.03 14.88 -10.85
C LEU A 14 -26.90 14.34 -9.98
N ALA A 15 -27.17 14.00 -8.72
CA ALA A 15 -26.20 13.37 -7.82
C ALA A 15 -25.79 11.96 -8.30
N VAL A 16 -26.74 11.17 -8.81
CA VAL A 16 -26.47 9.85 -9.39
C VAL A 16 -25.70 9.97 -10.71
N VAL A 17 -26.00 10.96 -11.56
CA VAL A 17 -25.23 11.20 -12.79
C VAL A 17 -23.83 11.72 -12.48
N LEU A 18 -23.65 12.53 -11.43
CA LEU A 18 -22.33 12.95 -10.95
C LEU A 18 -21.55 11.79 -10.34
N SER A 19 -22.19 10.89 -9.59
CA SER A 19 -21.53 9.71 -8.99
C SER A 19 -21.12 8.69 -10.05
N LEU A 20 -21.98 8.44 -11.04
CA LEU A 20 -21.66 7.57 -12.18
C LEU A 20 -20.56 8.15 -13.08
N ALA A 21 -20.45 9.49 -13.15
CA ALA A 21 -19.37 10.17 -13.88
C ALA A 21 -18.04 10.19 -13.10
N SER A 22 -18.08 10.19 -11.75
CA SER A 22 -16.87 10.04 -10.93
C SER A 22 -16.35 8.60 -10.96
N ASP A 23 -17.24 7.61 -10.95
CA ASP A 23 -16.86 6.18 -11.03
C ASP A 23 -16.28 5.82 -12.41
N ALA A 24 -16.79 6.42 -13.50
CA ALA A 24 -16.23 6.22 -14.84
C ALA A 24 -14.83 6.86 -15.03
N ARG A 25 -14.45 7.82 -14.18
CA ARG A 25 -13.11 8.44 -14.20
C ARG A 25 -12.08 7.61 -13.42
N ALA A 26 -12.51 6.72 -12.53
CA ALA A 26 -11.66 5.90 -11.67
C ALA A 26 -10.97 4.70 -12.38
N GLN A 27 -11.25 4.47 -13.67
CA GLN A 27 -10.68 3.37 -14.46
C GLN A 27 -9.82 3.81 -15.66
N MET A 28 -9.51 5.10 -15.81
CA MET A 28 -8.71 5.58 -16.94
C MET A 28 -7.39 6.19 -16.47
N THR A 29 -6.30 5.44 -16.60
CA THR A 29 -4.95 6.00 -16.63
C THR A 29 -4.86 6.95 -17.81
N THR A 30 -4.78 8.24 -17.54
CA THR A 30 -4.70 9.26 -18.58
C THR A 30 -3.23 9.52 -18.87
N THR A 31 -2.77 9.19 -20.08
CA THR A 31 -1.42 9.55 -20.53
C THR A 31 -1.34 11.07 -20.71
N ILE A 32 -0.44 11.70 -19.97
CA ILE A 32 -0.15 13.14 -20.06
C ILE A 32 0.99 13.37 -21.07
N VAL A 33 2.03 12.51 -21.02
CA VAL A 33 3.17 12.48 -21.95
C VAL A 33 3.45 11.01 -22.27
N GLY A 34 3.74 10.67 -23.53
CA GLY A 34 4.14 9.31 -23.88
C GLY A 34 4.04 9.01 -25.38
N GLY A 35 4.99 8.25 -25.92
CA GLY A 35 5.10 8.05 -27.36
C GLY A 35 5.07 9.37 -28.12
N SER A 36 4.29 9.43 -29.20
CA SER A 36 4.07 10.67 -29.95
C SER A 36 3.29 11.77 -29.18
N LEU A 37 2.58 11.43 -28.09
CA LEU A 37 1.88 12.43 -27.28
C LEU A 37 2.92 13.27 -26.54
N ARG A 38 3.00 14.54 -26.93
CA ARG A 38 4.01 15.49 -26.45
C ARG A 38 5.44 15.00 -26.61
N ASN A 39 5.69 14.20 -27.64
CA ASN A 39 7.03 13.78 -28.05
C ASN A 39 7.82 13.09 -26.91
N GLY A 40 7.17 12.23 -26.12
CA GLY A 40 7.83 11.45 -25.07
C GLY A 40 8.83 10.42 -25.61
N ASP A 41 8.66 9.99 -26.86
CA ASP A 41 9.59 9.12 -27.61
C ASP A 41 10.66 9.90 -28.40
N PHE A 42 10.70 11.23 -28.28
CA PHE A 42 11.63 12.10 -29.01
C PHE A 42 11.60 11.98 -30.55
N ASN A 43 10.57 11.35 -31.13
CA ASN A 43 10.50 11.03 -32.56
C ASN A 43 9.77 12.06 -33.43
N ALA A 44 9.24 13.14 -32.85
CA ALA A 44 8.53 14.17 -33.61
C ALA A 44 9.43 14.87 -34.64
N ASP A 45 10.75 14.95 -34.40
CA ASP A 45 11.71 15.41 -35.41
C ASP A 45 12.14 14.25 -36.32
N THR A 46 11.55 14.21 -37.52
CA THR A 46 11.82 13.23 -38.56
C THR A 46 13.10 13.51 -39.37
N SER A 47 13.91 14.50 -38.99
CA SER A 47 15.18 14.81 -39.65
C SER A 47 16.15 13.62 -39.60
N THR A 48 16.85 13.38 -40.71
CA THR A 48 17.92 12.37 -40.79
C THR A 48 19.27 12.85 -40.29
N ILE A 49 19.38 14.12 -39.89
CA ILE A 49 20.57 14.66 -39.24
C ILE A 49 20.65 14.07 -37.83
N ASP A 50 21.81 13.49 -37.48
CA ASP A 50 22.00 12.82 -36.19
C ASP A 50 21.74 13.76 -35.01
N GLN A 51 22.57 14.80 -34.84
CA GLN A 51 22.46 15.72 -33.72
C GLN A 51 21.44 16.83 -34.00
N ARG A 52 20.51 17.02 -33.08
CA ARG A 52 19.50 18.08 -33.12
C ARG A 52 19.48 18.82 -31.81
N SER A 53 19.12 20.09 -31.88
CA SER A 53 19.08 20.99 -30.73
C SER A 53 17.73 20.98 -30.01
N HIS A 54 17.59 21.70 -28.89
CA HIS A 54 16.30 21.83 -28.20
C HIS A 54 15.29 22.61 -29.05
N ASP A 55 15.74 23.68 -29.74
CA ASP A 55 14.91 24.43 -30.71
C ASP A 55 14.36 23.54 -31.85
N GLU A 56 15.03 22.41 -32.09
CA GLU A 56 14.72 21.46 -33.15
C GLU A 56 14.07 20.18 -32.62
N THR A 57 13.87 20.06 -31.30
CA THR A 57 13.21 18.94 -30.64
C THR A 57 11.82 19.41 -30.19
N PRO A 58 10.74 19.10 -30.94
CA PRO A 58 9.41 19.60 -30.60
C PRO A 58 9.01 19.31 -29.15
N GLU A 59 8.26 20.23 -28.54
CA GLU A 59 7.75 20.22 -27.15
C GLU A 59 8.80 20.39 -26.04
N TRP A 60 10.06 20.02 -26.29
CA TRP A 60 11.13 20.04 -25.29
C TRP A 60 12.03 21.25 -25.43
N ILE A 61 12.12 22.08 -24.39
CA ILE A 61 13.01 23.24 -24.35
C ILE A 61 14.13 23.04 -23.33
N ASN A 62 15.26 23.73 -23.51
CA ASN A 62 16.29 23.76 -22.49
C ASN A 62 15.91 24.73 -21.37
N ILE A 63 15.64 24.21 -20.17
CA ILE A 63 15.40 24.98 -18.93
C ILE A 63 16.61 24.99 -17.98
N GLY A 64 17.73 24.40 -18.42
CA GLY A 64 18.98 24.41 -17.68
C GLY A 64 19.58 25.79 -17.54
N THR A 65 20.58 25.91 -16.67
CA THR A 65 21.23 27.18 -16.28
C THR A 65 21.82 27.99 -17.44
N SER A 66 22.15 27.35 -18.57
CA SER A 66 22.62 28.08 -19.76
C SER A 66 21.48 28.75 -20.52
N GLY A 67 20.28 28.19 -20.48
CA GLY A 67 19.13 28.56 -21.33
C GLY A 67 19.37 28.45 -22.83
N VAL A 68 20.53 27.92 -23.26
CA VAL A 68 20.92 27.87 -24.67
C VAL A 68 20.17 26.74 -25.37
N GLN A 69 19.31 27.10 -26.32
CA GLN A 69 18.47 26.14 -27.03
C GLN A 69 19.20 25.41 -28.18
N THR A 70 20.33 25.95 -28.66
CA THR A 70 21.08 25.41 -29.80
C THR A 70 22.07 24.29 -29.43
N GLY A 71 22.14 23.90 -28.16
CA GLY A 71 22.96 22.77 -27.70
C GLY A 71 22.35 21.43 -28.12
N VAL A 72 23.17 20.38 -28.24
CA VAL A 72 22.70 19.03 -28.62
C VAL A 72 21.71 18.51 -27.59
N ALA A 73 20.47 18.27 -28.03
CA ALA A 73 19.39 17.70 -27.25
C ALA A 73 19.19 16.24 -27.61
N THR A 74 18.98 15.93 -28.89
CA THR A 74 18.60 14.57 -29.32
C THR A 74 19.54 14.02 -30.37
N ARG A 75 19.62 12.69 -30.47
CA ARG A 75 20.45 11.98 -31.46
C ARG A 75 19.73 10.80 -32.08
N THR A 76 20.10 10.41 -33.30
CA THR A 76 19.58 9.19 -33.96
C THR A 76 20.49 7.97 -33.76
N ASN A 77 21.66 8.17 -33.17
CA ASN A 77 22.56 7.07 -32.86
C ASN A 77 22.19 6.42 -31.53
N LEU A 78 22.39 5.10 -31.44
CA LEU A 78 22.16 4.33 -30.23
C LEU A 78 20.73 4.53 -29.68
N GLY A 79 19.73 4.72 -30.54
CA GLY A 79 18.31 4.77 -30.15
C GLY A 79 17.85 3.46 -29.52
N PHE A 80 16.91 3.51 -28.58
CA PHE A 80 16.41 2.31 -27.91
C PHE A 80 15.69 1.38 -28.90
N ASP A 81 14.81 1.95 -29.71
CA ASP A 81 13.98 1.26 -30.71
C ASP A 81 14.47 1.50 -32.16
N GLY A 82 15.70 2.02 -32.30
CA GLY A 82 16.29 2.38 -33.59
C GLY A 82 15.90 3.78 -34.10
N SER A 83 15.24 4.59 -33.25
CA SER A 83 14.85 5.96 -33.56
C SER A 83 15.66 7.01 -32.77
N ARG A 84 15.09 8.21 -32.56
CA ARG A 84 15.79 9.37 -31.95
C ARG A 84 15.65 9.32 -30.43
N ASN A 85 16.74 9.52 -29.69
CA ASN A 85 16.76 9.57 -28.22
C ASN A 85 17.15 10.97 -27.69
N GLY A 86 16.80 11.25 -26.44
CA GLY A 86 17.29 12.39 -25.67
C GLY A 86 18.70 12.18 -25.13
N GLN A 87 19.49 13.26 -25.07
CA GLN A 87 20.82 13.32 -24.47
C GLN A 87 20.77 14.14 -23.19
N ILE A 88 20.75 13.47 -22.05
CA ILE A 88 20.83 14.15 -20.76
C ILE A 88 22.29 14.22 -20.33
N THR A 89 22.72 15.38 -19.85
CA THR A 89 24.06 15.58 -19.29
C THR A 89 23.95 15.71 -17.79
N ASP A 90 24.98 15.25 -17.09
CA ASP A 90 25.21 15.48 -15.66
C ASP A 90 25.52 16.96 -15.33
N SER A 91 25.68 17.81 -16.36
CA SER A 91 25.78 19.26 -16.22
C SER A 91 24.39 19.92 -16.08
N PRO A 92 24.21 20.87 -15.13
CA PRO A 92 22.95 21.61 -15.00
C PRO A 92 22.73 22.63 -16.13
N SER A 93 23.58 22.66 -17.15
CA SER A 93 23.54 23.60 -18.27
C SER A 93 22.52 23.23 -19.35
N SER A 94 22.16 21.95 -19.45
CA SER A 94 21.25 21.43 -20.46
C SER A 94 20.27 20.46 -19.82
N ILE A 95 19.05 20.95 -19.59
CA ILE A 95 17.99 20.21 -18.92
C ILE A 95 16.74 20.30 -19.79
N PHE A 96 16.14 19.16 -20.09
CA PHE A 96 14.88 19.09 -20.82
C PHE A 96 13.74 19.59 -19.95
N GLY A 97 13.00 20.58 -20.42
CA GLY A 97 11.77 21.07 -19.82
C GLY A 97 10.61 20.87 -20.78
N LEU A 98 9.48 20.40 -20.26
CA LEU A 98 8.26 20.20 -21.02
C LEU A 98 7.04 20.77 -20.30
N ASP A 99 6.25 21.56 -21.04
CA ASP A 99 4.91 21.98 -20.63
C ASP A 99 3.92 20.88 -21.00
N THR A 100 3.37 20.24 -19.97
CA THR A 100 2.50 19.07 -20.14
C THR A 100 1.11 19.41 -20.64
N GLY A 101 0.73 20.70 -20.72
CA GLY A 101 -0.68 21.01 -20.99
C GLY A 101 -1.63 20.84 -19.81
N TYR A 102 -1.18 20.18 -18.75
CA TYR A 102 -2.04 19.59 -17.75
C TYR A 102 -2.18 20.49 -16.52
N ASN A 103 -3.41 20.72 -16.09
CA ASN A 103 -3.69 21.42 -14.84
C ASN A 103 -4.00 20.39 -13.76
N ILE A 104 -3.26 20.42 -12.66
CA ILE A 104 -3.40 19.49 -11.54
C ILE A 104 -4.82 19.56 -10.98
N VAL A 105 -5.43 18.41 -10.71
CA VAL A 105 -6.73 18.34 -10.03
C VAL A 105 -6.65 17.51 -8.75
N SER A 106 -7.70 17.59 -7.93
CA SER A 106 -7.76 16.85 -6.66
C SER A 106 -7.75 15.35 -6.94
N GLY A 107 -6.88 14.62 -6.23
CA GLY A 107 -6.78 13.16 -6.33
C GLY A 107 -5.85 12.64 -7.42
N ASP A 108 -5.18 13.52 -8.18
CA ASP A 108 -4.18 13.07 -9.15
C ASP A 108 -3.01 12.36 -8.45
N VAL A 109 -2.60 11.23 -9.01
CA VAL A 109 -1.35 10.55 -8.68
C VAL A 109 -0.56 10.37 -9.97
N TYR A 110 0.69 10.83 -9.98
CA TYR A 110 1.52 10.80 -11.18
C TYR A 110 2.52 9.65 -11.15
N ASN A 111 2.62 8.93 -12.27
CA ASN A 111 3.57 7.83 -12.48
C ASN A 111 4.49 8.18 -13.66
N ILE A 112 5.71 7.65 -13.63
CA ILE A 112 6.67 7.83 -14.71
C ILE A 112 7.30 6.52 -15.14
N SER A 113 7.64 6.43 -16.42
CA SER A 113 8.53 5.40 -16.94
C SER A 113 9.38 5.93 -18.09
N TYR A 114 10.53 5.32 -18.33
CA TYR A 114 11.41 5.65 -19.46
C TYR A 114 12.45 4.54 -19.67
N GLN A 115 13.08 4.58 -20.83
CA GLN A 115 14.27 3.79 -21.12
C GLN A 115 15.49 4.70 -21.04
N TRP A 116 16.56 4.23 -20.42
CA TRP A 116 17.79 5.00 -20.36
C TRP A 116 19.02 4.13 -20.44
N ARG A 117 20.17 4.74 -20.74
CA ARG A 117 21.48 4.09 -20.67
C ARG A 117 22.55 5.10 -20.30
N ASP A 118 23.57 4.65 -19.59
CA ASP A 118 24.83 5.37 -19.52
C ASP A 118 25.48 5.47 -20.92
N ALA A 119 26.33 6.48 -21.05
CA ALA A 119 27.14 6.67 -22.25
C ALA A 119 28.50 7.30 -21.90
N PHE A 120 28.93 8.29 -22.66
CA PHE A 120 30.29 8.79 -22.55
C PHE A 120 30.50 9.53 -21.23
N ASN A 121 31.55 9.15 -20.49
CA ASN A 121 31.97 9.75 -19.22
C ASN A 121 30.89 9.82 -18.12
N TRP A 122 29.77 9.12 -18.29
CA TRP A 122 28.80 8.91 -17.24
C TRP A 122 29.38 7.95 -16.21
N SER A 123 29.23 8.26 -14.94
CA SER A 123 29.69 7.39 -13.85
C SER A 123 28.56 6.50 -13.37
N ASP A 124 28.59 5.24 -13.79
CA ASP A 124 27.59 4.21 -13.47
C ASP A 124 27.18 4.19 -11.99
N VAL A 125 28.13 4.41 -11.06
CA VAL A 125 27.90 4.30 -9.61
C VAL A 125 27.31 5.58 -8.99
N PHE A 126 27.55 6.75 -9.59
CA PHE A 126 27.31 8.03 -8.93
C PHE A 126 26.28 8.89 -9.65
N ASP A 127 26.23 8.85 -10.98
CA ASP A 127 25.39 9.74 -11.77
C ASP A 127 24.00 9.11 -11.99
N ASN A 128 22.98 9.96 -12.01
CA ASN A 128 21.58 9.52 -12.10
C ASN A 128 20.83 10.27 -13.21
N VAL A 129 19.90 9.59 -13.86
CA VAL A 129 18.82 10.26 -14.57
C VAL A 129 17.90 10.86 -13.52
N SER A 130 17.64 12.15 -13.62
CA SER A 130 16.72 12.87 -12.75
C SER A 130 15.48 13.29 -13.52
N VAL A 131 14.31 12.92 -12.99
CA VAL A 131 13.02 13.38 -13.48
C VAL A 131 12.34 14.15 -12.36
N SER A 132 11.96 15.40 -12.60
CA SER A 132 11.22 16.19 -11.62
C SER A 132 9.88 16.68 -12.17
N LEU A 133 8.84 16.53 -11.36
CA LEU A 133 7.56 17.19 -11.57
C LEU A 133 7.59 18.53 -10.85
N PHE A 134 7.11 19.58 -11.51
CA PHE A 134 7.08 20.90 -10.89
C PHE A 134 5.92 21.76 -11.35
N THR A 135 5.64 22.80 -10.57
CA THR A 135 4.71 23.88 -10.91
C THR A 135 5.45 25.21 -10.88
N THR A 136 4.83 26.25 -11.41
CA THR A 136 5.30 27.63 -11.27
C THR A 136 4.16 28.52 -10.82
N ALA A 137 4.48 29.62 -10.13
CA ALA A 137 3.46 30.52 -9.60
C ALA A 137 2.63 31.23 -10.69
N ASP A 138 3.20 31.40 -11.88
CA ASP A 138 2.58 32.06 -13.04
C ASP A 138 2.07 31.06 -14.09
N ASN A 139 2.16 29.74 -13.82
CA ASN A 139 1.80 28.68 -14.76
C ASN A 139 2.55 28.78 -16.11
N LEU A 140 3.75 29.36 -16.12
CA LEU A 140 4.65 29.37 -17.26
C LEU A 140 5.89 28.53 -16.95
N ILE A 141 6.36 27.75 -17.92
CA ILE A 141 7.50 26.83 -17.72
C ILE A 141 8.80 27.55 -17.33
N GLY A 142 8.97 28.81 -17.76
CA GLY A 142 10.11 29.65 -17.41
C GLY A 142 9.96 30.41 -16.08
N GLY A 143 8.85 30.21 -15.37
CA GLY A 143 8.59 30.81 -14.07
C GLY A 143 9.45 30.23 -12.95
N ALA A 144 9.36 30.81 -11.75
CA ALA A 144 10.05 30.27 -10.59
C ALA A 144 9.53 28.88 -10.24
N LYS A 145 10.41 27.88 -10.28
CA LYS A 145 10.11 26.47 -10.05
C LYS A 145 9.71 26.21 -8.61
N ASN A 146 8.59 25.51 -8.44
CA ASN A 146 8.19 24.82 -7.21
C ASN A 146 8.18 23.31 -7.50
N THR A 147 9.26 22.62 -7.13
CA THR A 147 9.39 21.17 -7.34
C THR A 147 8.37 20.43 -6.48
N LEU A 148 7.57 19.56 -7.11
CA LEU A 148 6.60 18.71 -6.45
C LEU A 148 7.24 17.39 -5.98
N ALA A 149 7.99 16.75 -6.88
CA ALA A 149 8.72 15.52 -6.61
C ALA A 149 9.89 15.36 -7.57
N THR A 150 10.89 14.59 -7.14
CA THR A 150 12.04 14.20 -7.96
C THR A 150 12.27 12.70 -7.84
N SER A 151 12.39 12.04 -8.99
CA SER A 151 12.82 10.66 -9.16
C SER A 151 14.28 10.63 -9.58
N LEU A 152 15.02 9.62 -9.10
CA LEU A 152 16.38 9.30 -9.54
C LEU A 152 16.43 7.87 -10.05
N SER A 153 17.13 7.62 -11.15
CA SER A 153 17.24 6.27 -11.75
C SER A 153 17.92 5.24 -10.85
N GLY A 154 18.75 5.68 -9.90
CA GLY A 154 19.76 4.84 -9.27
C GLY A 154 21.00 4.70 -10.15
N ALA A 155 21.96 3.92 -9.64
CA ALA A 155 23.17 3.56 -10.36
C ALA A 155 22.85 2.72 -11.60
N SER A 156 23.59 2.93 -12.70
CA SER A 156 23.45 2.06 -13.87
C SER A 156 23.91 0.65 -13.52
N SER A 157 23.07 -0.32 -13.88
CA SER A 157 23.32 -1.73 -13.60
C SER A 157 24.01 -2.45 -14.77
N ILE A 158 23.89 -1.90 -15.99
CA ILE A 158 24.41 -2.51 -17.21
C ILE A 158 25.03 -1.44 -18.11
N ASN A 159 26.34 -1.31 -17.99
CA ASN A 159 27.13 -0.34 -18.75
C ASN A 159 26.88 -0.41 -20.27
N ASN A 160 26.60 0.75 -20.87
CA ASN A 160 26.35 0.99 -22.28
C ASN A 160 25.14 0.23 -22.86
N ALA A 161 24.20 -0.23 -22.04
CA ALA A 161 22.96 -0.88 -22.47
C ALA A 161 21.74 -0.12 -21.96
N TYR A 162 20.63 -0.19 -22.72
CA TYR A 162 19.37 0.37 -22.22
C TYR A 162 18.81 -0.48 -21.09
N GLU A 163 18.39 0.20 -20.05
CA GLU A 163 17.66 -0.31 -18.91
C GLU A 163 16.34 0.46 -18.75
N SER A 164 15.35 -0.23 -18.18
CA SER A 164 14.02 0.31 -17.93
C SER A 164 13.92 0.89 -16.54
N PHE A 165 13.34 2.08 -16.44
CA PHE A 165 12.98 2.68 -15.18
C PHE A 165 11.47 2.87 -15.12
N VAL A 166 10.87 2.48 -14.00
CA VAL A 166 9.46 2.71 -13.69
C VAL A 166 9.36 3.16 -12.24
N GLN A 167 8.63 4.25 -12.02
CA GLN A 167 8.24 4.66 -10.68
C GLN A 167 6.75 4.99 -10.66
N ASN A 168 6.02 4.22 -9.86
CA ASN A 168 4.63 4.48 -9.55
C ASN A 168 4.52 5.45 -8.37
N SER A 169 3.44 6.22 -8.34
CA SER A 169 3.12 7.15 -7.26
C SER A 169 4.27 8.11 -6.92
N LEU A 170 4.91 8.66 -7.96
CA LEU A 170 5.98 9.66 -7.79
C LEU A 170 5.48 10.88 -7.00
N TYR A 171 4.24 11.29 -7.23
CA TYR A 171 3.63 12.41 -6.52
C TYR A 171 2.11 12.28 -6.49
N SER A 172 1.54 12.52 -5.30
CA SER A 172 0.09 12.67 -5.10
C SER A 172 -0.24 14.14 -4.91
N ALA A 173 -1.20 14.65 -5.69
CA ALA A 173 -1.59 16.05 -5.66
C ALA A 173 -2.17 16.46 -4.31
N VAL A 174 -1.59 17.51 -3.73
CA VAL A 174 -2.11 18.13 -2.50
C VAL A 174 -2.96 19.36 -2.81
N PRO A 175 -3.84 19.80 -1.89
CA PRO A 175 -4.77 20.91 -2.15
C PRO A 175 -4.12 22.21 -2.64
N SER A 176 -2.87 22.49 -2.23
CA SER A 176 -2.15 23.70 -2.64
C SER A 176 -1.71 23.72 -4.10
N ASP A 177 -1.72 22.57 -4.78
CA ASP A 177 -1.24 22.44 -6.17
C ASP A 177 -2.37 22.33 -7.19
N ILE A 178 -3.61 22.10 -6.73
CA ILE A 178 -4.80 22.04 -7.55
C ILE A 178 -4.96 23.34 -8.37
N GLY A 179 -5.19 23.18 -9.68
CA GLY A 179 -5.35 24.23 -10.66
C GLY A 179 -4.04 24.80 -11.20
N LYS A 180 -2.88 24.43 -10.63
CA LYS A 180 -1.57 24.81 -11.19
C LYS A 180 -1.24 23.97 -12.41
N ARG A 181 -0.43 24.55 -13.29
CA ARG A 181 0.11 23.89 -14.48
C ARG A 181 1.24 22.96 -14.11
N LEU A 182 1.16 21.71 -14.56
CA LEU A 182 2.19 20.69 -14.36
C LEU A 182 3.27 20.79 -15.43
N PHE A 183 4.53 20.74 -15.02
CA PHE A 183 5.70 20.71 -15.88
C PHE A 183 6.58 19.50 -15.55
N VAL A 184 7.34 19.05 -16.55
CA VAL A 184 8.34 17.99 -16.40
C VAL A 184 9.72 18.56 -16.65
N GLU A 185 10.67 18.14 -15.82
CA GLU A 185 12.09 18.34 -15.99
C GLU A 185 12.78 16.98 -16.13
N LEU A 186 13.67 16.84 -17.11
CA LEU A 186 14.45 15.63 -17.35
C LEU A 186 15.93 15.98 -17.59
N GLY A 187 16.83 15.43 -16.78
CA GLY A 187 18.25 15.80 -16.82
C GLY A 187 19.14 14.75 -16.15
N GLY A 188 20.46 14.99 -16.15
CA GLY A 188 21.40 14.20 -15.36
C GLY A 188 21.72 14.89 -14.03
N LEU A 189 21.92 14.10 -12.99
CA LEU A 189 22.42 14.55 -11.69
C LEU A 189 23.83 13.98 -11.47
N ASP A 190 24.81 14.88 -11.41
CA ASP A 190 26.21 14.55 -11.09
C ASP A 190 26.35 14.13 -9.62
N GLY A 191 26.84 12.90 -9.39
CA GLY A 191 27.08 12.37 -8.05
C GLY A 191 28.55 12.35 -7.62
N ASN A 192 29.48 12.61 -8.54
CA ASN A 192 30.93 12.47 -8.29
C ASN A 192 31.74 13.77 -8.50
N GLY A 193 31.10 14.86 -8.90
CA GLY A 193 31.70 16.16 -9.17
C GLY A 193 32.27 16.33 -10.57
N SER A 194 32.03 15.39 -11.49
CA SER A 194 32.52 15.40 -12.87
C SER A 194 31.38 15.62 -13.87
N THR A 195 31.09 16.88 -14.19
CA THR A 195 29.98 17.29 -15.09
C THR A 195 30.28 17.12 -16.60
N GLY A 196 31.08 16.11 -16.97
CA GLY A 196 31.53 15.88 -18.35
C GLY A 196 30.83 14.72 -19.05
N GLY A 197 29.94 14.03 -18.35
CA GLY A 197 29.25 12.84 -18.77
C GLY A 197 27.86 13.11 -19.36
N PHE A 198 27.35 12.11 -20.05
CA PHE A 198 25.96 12.10 -20.49
C PHE A 198 25.40 10.68 -20.58
N ALA A 199 24.09 10.59 -20.45
CA ALA A 199 23.29 9.40 -20.67
C ALA A 199 22.32 9.62 -21.86
N ARG A 200 21.64 8.54 -22.26
CA ARG A 200 20.53 8.59 -23.24
C ARG A 200 19.23 8.26 -22.54
N VAL A 201 18.15 8.93 -22.95
CA VAL A 201 16.78 8.64 -22.48
C VAL A 201 15.87 8.54 -23.69
N ASP A 202 14.91 7.62 -23.63
CA ASP A 202 13.94 7.37 -24.69
C ASP A 202 12.61 6.89 -24.08
N ASN A 203 11.52 7.01 -24.84
CA ASN A 203 10.18 6.57 -24.45
C ASN A 203 9.75 7.05 -23.05
N PHE A 204 9.96 8.33 -22.75
CA PHE A 204 9.47 8.94 -21.51
C PHE A 204 7.95 8.96 -21.49
N MET A 205 7.38 8.46 -20.40
CA MET A 205 5.95 8.48 -20.13
C MET A 205 5.67 9.15 -18.79
N LEU A 206 4.64 10.00 -18.79
CA LEU A 206 3.99 10.55 -17.61
C LEU A 206 2.51 10.24 -17.71
N THR A 207 1.96 9.60 -16.69
CA THR A 207 0.53 9.29 -16.62
C THR A 207 -0.08 9.84 -15.35
N GLU A 208 -1.31 10.35 -15.46
CA GLU A 208 -2.23 10.51 -14.34
C GLU A 208 -2.87 9.15 -14.10
N GLY A 209 -2.57 8.56 -12.95
CA GLY A 209 -3.45 7.57 -12.35
C GLY A 209 -4.37 8.29 -11.37
N PHE A 210 -5.68 8.07 -11.48
CA PHE A 210 -6.40 7.72 -10.25
C PHE A 210 -5.70 6.45 -9.73
N ILE A 211 -5.58 6.20 -8.42
CA ILE A 211 -5.36 4.80 -8.00
C ILE A 211 -6.59 4.06 -8.55
N PRO A 212 -6.51 3.29 -9.66
CA PRO A 212 -7.56 2.31 -9.86
C PRO A 212 -7.39 1.37 -8.66
N PRO A 213 -8.44 0.69 -8.17
CA PRO A 213 -8.18 -0.52 -7.39
C PRO A 213 -7.10 -1.31 -8.16
N PRO A 214 -6.02 -1.74 -7.48
CA PRO A 214 -4.78 -2.18 -8.11
C PRO A 214 -5.08 -3.05 -9.33
N THR A 215 -4.34 -2.83 -10.43
CA THR A 215 -4.39 -3.68 -11.63
C THR A 215 -4.45 -5.13 -11.18
N PRO A 216 -5.40 -5.96 -11.65
CA PRO A 216 -5.50 -7.35 -11.20
C PRO A 216 -4.16 -8.04 -11.46
N GLY A 217 -3.38 -8.29 -10.41
CA GLY A 217 -2.12 -9.03 -10.47
C GLY A 217 -1.02 -8.59 -9.50
N THR A 218 -1.12 -7.45 -8.82
CA THR A 218 -0.15 -7.08 -7.77
C THR A 218 -0.89 -6.30 -6.67
N PRO A 219 -0.95 -6.79 -5.43
CA PRO A 219 -1.60 -6.08 -4.33
C PRO A 219 -0.99 -4.71 -4.16
N ALA A 220 -1.83 -3.73 -3.86
CA ALA A 220 -1.35 -2.40 -3.49
C ALA A 220 -0.35 -2.53 -2.33
N ALA A 221 0.72 -1.73 -2.38
CA ALA A 221 1.64 -1.57 -1.25
C ALA A 221 0.82 -1.28 0.03
N PRO A 222 1.37 -1.62 1.22
CA PRO A 222 0.68 -1.40 2.48
C PRO A 222 0.12 0.01 2.59
N SER A 223 -1.04 0.12 3.22
CA SER A 223 -1.65 1.42 3.49
C SER A 223 -0.64 2.30 4.25
N PRO A 224 -0.56 3.61 3.97
CA PRO A 224 0.35 4.47 4.71
C PRO A 224 0.09 4.35 6.20
N LEU A 225 1.16 4.15 6.98
CA LEU A 225 1.11 3.96 8.44
C LEU A 225 0.23 5.04 9.07
N THR A 226 -0.85 4.61 9.70
CA THR A 226 -1.72 5.49 10.50
C THR A 226 -1.36 5.39 11.99
N GLY A 227 -0.72 4.28 12.38
CA GLY A 227 -0.21 4.04 13.72
C GLY A 227 1.31 4.14 13.85
N ILE A 228 1.80 3.79 15.04
CA ILE A 228 3.23 3.67 15.31
C ILE A 228 3.71 2.35 14.69
N ASN A 229 4.72 2.40 13.82
CA ASN A 229 5.39 1.20 13.30
C ASN A 229 6.04 0.41 14.44
N LEU A 230 5.40 -0.68 14.85
CA LEU A 230 5.92 -1.59 15.87
C LEU A 230 6.98 -2.50 15.26
N PHE A 231 6.74 -3.01 14.06
CA PHE A 231 7.72 -3.77 13.28
C PHE A 231 7.32 -3.75 11.80
N SER A 232 8.29 -3.64 10.91
CA SER A 232 8.06 -3.82 9.48
C SER A 232 9.21 -4.59 8.86
N ASP A 233 8.93 -5.44 7.90
CA ASP A 233 9.92 -6.11 7.06
C ASP A 233 9.50 -6.06 5.60
N THR A 234 10.32 -5.40 4.77
CA THR A 234 10.16 -5.37 3.31
C THR A 234 10.86 -6.55 2.64
N PHE A 235 11.55 -7.38 3.42
CA PHE A 235 12.38 -8.50 2.95
C PHE A 235 13.41 -8.11 1.86
N ASN A 236 13.69 -6.82 1.71
CA ASN A 236 14.63 -6.25 0.75
C ASN A 236 16.07 -6.51 1.19
N ARG A 237 16.47 -7.77 1.14
CA ARG A 237 17.78 -8.29 1.51
C ARG A 237 18.19 -9.42 0.56
N PRO A 238 19.49 -9.73 0.44
CA PRO A 238 19.98 -10.72 -0.50
C PRO A 238 19.32 -12.08 -0.31
N ASP A 239 19.10 -12.79 -1.42
CA ASP A 239 18.55 -14.15 -1.39
C ASP A 239 19.37 -15.06 -0.47
N ALA A 240 18.68 -15.79 0.41
CA ALA A 240 19.26 -16.68 1.40
C ALA A 240 18.48 -18.00 1.44
N VAL A 241 19.20 -19.12 1.29
CA VAL A 241 18.64 -20.50 1.23
C VAL A 241 18.74 -21.17 2.61
N ASP A 242 18.78 -20.40 3.69
CA ASP A 242 18.78 -20.91 5.04
C ASP A 242 17.94 -20.05 5.99
N SER A 243 17.30 -20.75 6.93
CA SER A 243 16.48 -20.25 8.05
C SER A 243 17.28 -19.48 9.10
N ALA A 244 18.34 -18.79 8.68
CA ALA A 244 19.19 -17.98 9.52
C ALA A 244 19.63 -16.78 8.71
N ASP A 245 18.65 -15.94 8.37
CA ASP A 245 18.94 -14.58 7.95
C ASP A 245 20.02 -13.96 8.87
N SER A 246 20.95 -13.23 8.29
CA SER A 246 22.06 -12.61 9.02
C SER A 246 22.08 -11.10 8.87
N VAL A 247 21.12 -10.53 8.14
CA VAL A 247 21.06 -9.11 7.82
C VAL A 247 19.70 -8.52 8.17
N THR A 248 19.70 -7.37 8.82
CA THR A 248 18.47 -6.66 9.19
C THR A 248 17.97 -5.74 8.07
N THR A 249 18.52 -5.84 6.86
CA THR A 249 18.10 -4.99 5.74
C THR A 249 16.64 -5.29 5.41
N GLY A 250 15.86 -4.22 5.22
CA GLY A 250 14.41 -4.31 5.02
C GLY A 250 13.60 -4.34 6.32
N MET A 251 14.21 -4.66 7.46
CA MET A 251 13.57 -4.59 8.77
C MET A 251 13.63 -3.15 9.33
N SER A 252 12.53 -2.69 9.91
CA SER A 252 12.50 -1.44 10.65
C SER A 252 11.50 -1.48 11.80
N SER A 253 11.67 -0.61 12.78
CA SER A 253 10.73 -0.40 13.87
C SER A 253 10.95 1.00 14.45
N ALA A 254 9.86 1.64 14.87
CA ALA A 254 9.94 2.91 15.59
C ALA A 254 10.21 2.71 17.10
N VAL A 255 9.97 1.51 17.64
CA VAL A 255 10.00 1.24 19.09
C VAL A 255 11.21 0.41 19.53
N PHE A 256 11.94 -0.20 18.58
CA PHE A 256 13.21 -0.90 18.86
C PHE A 256 14.11 -0.95 17.63
N SER A 257 15.35 -1.40 17.80
CA SER A 257 16.25 -1.73 16.70
C SER A 257 16.13 -3.23 16.40
N PRO A 258 15.59 -3.64 15.24
CA PRO A 258 15.47 -5.06 14.91
C PRO A 258 16.84 -5.73 14.86
N THR A 259 16.93 -6.93 15.42
CA THR A 259 18.13 -7.78 15.35
C THR A 259 17.74 -9.20 14.98
N VAL A 260 18.46 -9.80 14.03
CA VAL A 260 18.20 -11.18 13.62
C VAL A 260 18.59 -12.16 14.73
N GLY A 261 17.76 -13.19 14.94
CA GLY A 261 17.92 -14.21 15.98
C GLY A 261 17.50 -13.78 17.38
N THR A 262 16.94 -12.57 17.54
CA THR A 262 16.44 -12.06 18.84
C THR A 262 15.17 -11.22 18.72
N THR A 263 14.91 -10.55 17.59
CA THR A 263 13.62 -9.91 17.31
C THR A 263 12.86 -10.64 16.22
N TYR A 264 13.57 -11.05 15.17
CA TYR A 264 13.04 -11.89 14.12
C TYR A 264 13.78 -13.22 14.21
N ALA A 265 13.03 -14.31 14.35
CA ALA A 265 13.60 -15.63 14.53
C ALA A 265 12.95 -16.60 13.54
N GLU A 266 13.83 -17.22 12.74
CA GLU A 266 13.43 -18.18 11.72
C GLU A 266 13.58 -19.59 12.27
N PHE A 267 12.58 -20.44 12.01
CA PHE A 267 12.58 -21.82 12.48
C PHE A 267 12.29 -22.77 11.33
N ARG A 268 13.15 -23.77 11.16
CA ARG A 268 12.77 -24.93 10.35
C ARG A 268 11.57 -25.58 11.02
N GLY A 269 10.51 -25.91 10.29
CA GLY A 269 9.41 -26.67 10.88
C GLY A 269 9.88 -28.06 11.31
N SER A 270 9.20 -28.65 12.30
CA SER A 270 9.56 -29.99 12.82
C SER A 270 9.28 -31.13 11.83
N PHE A 271 8.61 -30.85 10.70
CA PHE A 271 8.14 -31.87 9.76
C PHE A 271 8.70 -31.64 8.36
N GLY A 272 9.80 -32.32 8.05
CA GLY A 272 10.35 -32.40 6.70
C GLY A 272 11.68 -31.66 6.52
N THR A 273 12.00 -31.34 5.27
CA THR A 273 13.19 -30.59 4.88
C THR A 273 12.85 -29.17 4.44
N ALA A 274 11.60 -28.75 4.62
CA ALA A 274 11.15 -27.41 4.24
C ALA A 274 11.93 -26.34 5.02
N THR A 275 12.28 -25.27 4.31
CA THR A 275 12.97 -24.10 4.86
C THR A 275 12.12 -22.85 4.68
N SER A 276 12.44 -21.85 5.48
CA SER A 276 12.13 -20.46 5.17
C SER A 276 13.33 -19.88 4.41
N ASP A 277 13.09 -19.25 3.27
CA ASP A 277 14.12 -18.66 2.42
C ASP A 277 13.77 -17.20 2.12
N ILE A 278 14.77 -16.35 1.93
CA ILE A 278 14.56 -15.06 1.27
C ILE A 278 14.85 -15.22 -0.21
N SER A 279 13.91 -14.81 -1.07
CA SER A 279 14.08 -14.87 -2.52
C SER A 279 13.28 -13.76 -3.19
N GLY A 280 13.94 -12.95 -4.02
CA GLY A 280 13.26 -11.92 -4.81
C GLY A 280 12.59 -10.85 -3.95
N ASN A 281 13.22 -10.49 -2.83
CA ASN A 281 12.69 -9.57 -1.81
C ASN A 281 11.42 -10.06 -1.11
N LYS A 282 11.24 -11.38 -0.98
CA LYS A 282 10.13 -11.98 -0.25
C LYS A 282 10.62 -13.04 0.69
N LEU A 283 9.88 -13.27 1.77
CA LEU A 283 10.03 -14.45 2.59
C LEU A 283 9.22 -15.59 2.00
N LEU A 284 9.89 -16.65 1.59
CA LEU A 284 9.28 -17.91 1.18
C LEU A 284 9.19 -18.85 2.38
N LEU A 285 8.01 -19.38 2.66
CA LEU A 285 7.75 -20.42 3.65
C LEU A 285 7.34 -21.71 2.97
N GLY A 286 7.89 -22.85 3.40
CA GLY A 286 7.56 -24.16 2.86
C GLY A 286 8.45 -24.53 1.68
N VAL A 287 9.64 -23.95 1.55
CA VAL A 287 10.58 -24.25 0.45
C VAL A 287 11.11 -25.67 0.61
N GLY A 288 10.57 -26.62 -0.15
CA GLY A 288 10.92 -28.03 -0.11
C GLY A 288 9.74 -28.93 0.26
N SER A 289 10.01 -30.07 0.90
CA SER A 289 8.97 -30.99 1.36
C SER A 289 8.77 -30.81 2.87
N GLY A 290 7.60 -30.29 3.27
CA GLY A 290 7.26 -30.11 4.68
C GLY A 290 6.55 -28.79 4.99
N GLU A 291 6.65 -28.42 6.26
CA GLU A 291 6.15 -27.17 6.85
C GLU A 291 7.36 -26.32 7.27
N SER A 292 7.27 -25.00 7.10
CA SER A 292 8.25 -24.07 7.71
C SER A 292 7.52 -22.96 8.43
N MET A 293 8.15 -22.43 9.48
CA MET A 293 7.55 -21.41 10.32
C MET A 293 8.54 -20.29 10.62
N VAL A 294 8.06 -19.07 10.70
CA VAL A 294 8.85 -17.95 11.19
C VAL A 294 8.09 -17.26 12.31
N GLY A 295 8.82 -16.69 13.25
CA GLY A 295 8.24 -15.98 14.37
C GLY A 295 8.91 -14.62 14.54
N ILE A 296 8.13 -13.67 15.01
CA ILE A 296 8.71 -12.46 15.59
C ILE A 296 8.93 -12.76 17.06
N ASP A 297 10.19 -12.94 17.45
CA ASP A 297 10.64 -13.15 18.82
C ASP A 297 10.58 -11.84 19.63
N ARG A 298 9.39 -11.22 19.66
CA ARG A 298 9.08 -10.05 20.47
C ARG A 298 7.69 -10.18 21.06
N ASN A 299 7.61 -9.95 22.36
CA ASN A 299 6.34 -9.81 23.05
C ASN A 299 5.76 -8.40 22.83
N PHE A 300 4.69 -8.28 22.02
CA PHE A 300 4.00 -7.02 21.74
C PHE A 300 3.04 -6.63 22.88
N ILE A 301 3.59 -6.27 24.04
CA ILE A 301 2.85 -5.75 25.23
C ILE A 301 3.08 -4.26 25.46
N ASP A 302 3.54 -3.53 24.45
CA ASP A 302 3.91 -2.11 24.59
C ASP A 302 2.67 -1.26 24.97
N GLN A 303 2.81 -0.32 25.93
CA GLN A 303 1.70 0.55 26.37
C GLN A 303 1.08 1.35 25.22
N ALA A 304 1.88 1.68 24.21
CA ALA A 304 1.39 2.37 23.00
C ALA A 304 0.33 1.57 22.23
N ILE A 305 0.32 0.24 22.34
CA ILE A 305 -0.71 -0.62 21.75
C ILE A 305 -2.03 -0.44 22.51
N ILE A 306 -1.97 -0.45 23.85
CA ILE A 306 -3.13 -0.22 24.70
C ILE A 306 -3.69 1.19 24.48
N ASP A 307 -2.82 2.20 24.43
CA ASP A 307 -3.22 3.60 24.21
C ASP A 307 -3.85 3.81 22.83
N ALA A 308 -3.48 2.99 21.85
CA ALA A 308 -4.06 2.96 20.52
C ALA A 308 -5.35 2.11 20.43
N GLY A 309 -5.72 1.38 21.48
CA GLY A 309 -6.85 0.45 21.48
C GLY A 309 -6.59 -0.87 20.75
N GLY A 310 -5.34 -1.16 20.39
CA GLY A 310 -4.99 -2.37 19.65
C GLY A 310 -3.80 -2.22 18.70
N PHE A 311 -3.62 -3.22 17.83
CA PHE A 311 -2.64 -3.21 16.76
C PHE A 311 -3.18 -3.88 15.49
N ALA A 312 -2.53 -3.64 14.36
CA ALA A 312 -2.80 -4.30 13.10
C ALA A 312 -1.56 -5.09 12.62
N ILE A 313 -1.82 -6.20 11.93
CA ILE A 313 -0.84 -6.94 11.13
C ILE A 313 -1.27 -6.82 9.69
N GLU A 314 -0.40 -6.35 8.81
CA GLU A 314 -0.63 -6.27 7.38
C GLU A 314 0.51 -6.95 6.63
N ALA A 315 0.19 -7.69 5.57
CA ALA A 315 1.17 -8.29 4.69
C ALA A 315 0.60 -8.56 3.30
N ILE A 316 1.50 -8.70 2.33
CA ILE A 316 1.21 -9.26 1.01
C ILE A 316 1.54 -10.75 1.03
N ILE A 317 0.60 -11.59 0.61
CA ILE A 317 0.68 -13.03 0.73
C ILE A 317 0.45 -13.68 -0.64
N ASP A 318 1.34 -14.58 -1.06
CA ASP A 318 1.13 -15.46 -2.20
C ASP A 318 1.10 -16.92 -1.74
N PRO A 319 -0.06 -17.59 -1.70
CA PRO A 319 -0.13 -19.00 -1.30
C PRO A 319 0.33 -19.97 -2.42
N SER A 320 0.69 -19.47 -3.61
CA SER A 320 0.58 -20.21 -4.87
C SER A 320 1.86 -20.23 -5.72
N THR A 321 3.07 -20.20 -5.15
CA THR A 321 4.30 -20.09 -5.98
C THR A 321 4.59 -21.35 -6.84
N GLY A 322 3.97 -21.42 -8.02
CA GLY A 322 4.51 -22.01 -9.24
C GLY A 322 4.61 -23.54 -9.37
N VAL A 323 4.22 -24.37 -8.40
CA VAL A 323 4.28 -25.84 -8.54
C VAL A 323 2.91 -26.46 -8.84
N ASN A 324 2.52 -26.38 -10.11
CA ASN A 324 1.42 -27.18 -10.68
C ASN A 324 1.69 -28.69 -10.49
N GLY A 325 1.11 -29.33 -9.48
CA GLY A 325 0.98 -30.79 -9.47
C GLY A 325 1.11 -31.55 -8.15
N LEU A 326 1.21 -30.91 -6.99
CA LEU A 326 1.07 -31.60 -5.69
C LEU A 326 -0.25 -31.20 -5.05
N ALA A 327 -1.13 -32.18 -4.81
CA ALA A 327 -2.52 -32.02 -4.40
C ALA A 327 -2.72 -31.83 -2.88
N ASP A 328 -1.70 -31.35 -2.16
CA ASP A 328 -1.72 -31.34 -0.69
C ASP A 328 -1.79 -29.90 -0.16
N ASN A 329 -2.82 -29.61 0.65
CA ASN A 329 -3.09 -28.45 1.53
C ASN A 329 -1.98 -27.36 1.52
N ARG A 330 -1.99 -26.49 0.50
CA ARG A 330 -1.13 -25.32 0.43
C ARG A 330 -1.77 -24.20 1.23
N PHE A 331 -1.08 -23.73 2.27
CA PHE A 331 -1.59 -22.62 3.07
C PHE A 331 -0.47 -21.72 3.57
N LEU A 332 -0.87 -20.48 3.86
CA LEU A 332 -0.15 -19.58 4.75
C LEU A 332 -1.06 -19.27 5.95
N ALA A 333 -0.53 -19.39 7.16
CA ALA A 333 -1.25 -19.04 8.37
C ALA A 333 -0.52 -17.96 9.18
N ILE A 334 -1.28 -17.05 9.79
CA ILE A 334 -0.82 -16.03 10.74
C ILE A 334 -1.40 -16.38 12.10
N ALA A 335 -0.58 -16.41 13.15
CA ALA A 335 -1.02 -16.64 14.51
C ALA A 335 -0.57 -15.51 15.46
N VAL A 336 -1.45 -15.16 16.39
CA VAL A 336 -1.28 -14.08 17.37
C VAL A 336 -1.63 -14.58 18.77
N GLY A 337 -0.85 -14.15 19.78
CA GLY A 337 -1.12 -14.44 21.19
C GLY A 337 -0.52 -15.77 21.66
N MET A 338 0.68 -16.11 21.17
CA MET A 338 1.35 -17.38 21.47
C MET A 338 2.55 -17.20 22.42
N SER A 339 2.83 -18.16 23.30
CA SER A 339 4.05 -18.14 24.11
C SER A 339 5.34 -18.00 23.27
N GLN A 340 6.38 -17.42 23.88
CA GLN A 340 7.72 -17.33 23.30
C GLN A 340 8.20 -18.72 22.90
N GLN A 341 7.94 -19.74 23.71
CA GLN A 341 8.34 -21.10 23.37
C GLN A 341 7.68 -21.55 22.06
N ASN A 342 6.39 -21.29 21.86
CA ASN A 342 5.73 -21.65 20.59
C ASN A 342 6.25 -20.83 19.42
N ALA A 343 6.50 -19.53 19.63
CA ALA A 343 7.08 -18.67 18.62
C ALA A 343 8.57 -18.95 18.34
N THR A 344 9.28 -19.64 19.25
CA THR A 344 10.73 -19.87 19.17
C THR A 344 11.18 -21.33 19.13
N THR A 345 10.26 -22.28 19.23
CA THR A 345 10.56 -23.70 19.17
C THR A 345 9.63 -24.35 18.16
N GLN A 346 10.17 -25.29 17.37
CA GLN A 346 9.54 -25.91 16.19
C GLN A 346 8.29 -26.77 16.52
N THR A 347 7.68 -26.60 17.69
CA THR A 347 6.57 -27.41 18.18
C THR A 347 5.21 -26.93 17.71
N MET A 348 5.14 -25.75 17.07
CA MET A 348 3.89 -25.15 16.63
C MET A 348 3.39 -25.77 15.32
N ARG A 349 2.07 -25.96 15.23
CA ARG A 349 1.35 -26.34 14.02
C ARG A 349 0.03 -25.56 13.97
N ILE A 350 0.01 -24.51 13.17
CA ILE A 350 -1.06 -23.53 13.01
C ILE A 350 -2.18 -24.09 12.11
N GLY A 351 -1.88 -24.97 11.13
CA GLY A 351 -2.85 -25.34 10.08
C GLY A 351 -3.10 -26.83 9.82
N SER A 352 -2.72 -27.77 10.71
CA SER A 352 -2.93 -29.18 10.38
C SER A 352 -4.31 -29.73 10.69
N GLU A 353 -5.07 -30.00 9.64
CA GLU A 353 -6.18 -30.93 9.68
C GLU A 353 -5.65 -32.37 9.87
N GLY A 354 -5.98 -33.03 10.98
CA GLY A 354 -5.79 -34.48 11.03
C GLY A 354 -5.80 -35.18 12.39
N SER A 355 -5.44 -34.52 13.49
CA SER A 355 -5.58 -35.16 14.80
C SER A 355 -5.81 -34.17 15.93
N ASN A 356 -6.69 -34.53 16.88
CA ASN A 356 -6.87 -33.81 18.14
C ASN A 356 -5.58 -33.73 18.98
N ALA A 357 -4.53 -34.45 18.60
CA ALA A 357 -3.20 -34.36 19.20
C ALA A 357 -2.32 -33.29 18.55
N ASP A 358 -2.58 -32.89 17.30
CA ASP A 358 -1.79 -31.88 16.58
C ASP A 358 -2.26 -30.45 16.85
N ARG A 359 -3.55 -30.24 17.19
CA ARG A 359 -4.07 -28.95 17.66
C ARG A 359 -3.73 -28.65 19.13
N GLN A 360 -2.98 -29.52 19.81
CA GLN A 360 -2.60 -29.38 21.23
C GLN A 360 -1.63 -28.21 21.51
N TYR A 361 -1.12 -27.54 20.47
CA TYR A 361 -0.08 -26.53 20.60
C TYR A 361 -0.56 -25.08 20.39
N LEU A 362 -1.82 -24.89 19.99
CA LEU A 362 -2.44 -23.57 20.10
C LEU A 362 -2.92 -23.42 21.55
N GLU A 363 -2.25 -22.53 22.28
CA GLU A 363 -2.65 -22.17 23.63
C GLU A 363 -4.07 -21.58 23.61
N GLN A 364 -4.80 -21.74 24.71
CA GLN A 364 -6.09 -21.06 24.87
C GLN A 364 -5.85 -19.55 24.64
N GLY A 365 -6.73 -18.87 23.91
CA GLY A 365 -6.57 -17.44 23.65
C GLY A 365 -5.55 -17.05 22.58
N ALA A 366 -5.12 -17.98 21.71
CA ALA A 366 -4.46 -17.64 20.44
C ALA A 366 -5.48 -17.51 19.29
N PHE A 367 -5.23 -16.58 18.37
CA PHE A 367 -5.98 -16.43 17.13
C PHE A 367 -5.16 -16.92 15.94
N THR A 368 -5.78 -17.68 15.03
CA THR A 368 -5.15 -18.12 13.78
C THR A 368 -5.99 -17.69 12.58
N PHE A 369 -5.32 -17.17 11.55
CA PHE A 369 -5.91 -16.86 10.25
C PHE A 369 -5.16 -17.61 9.17
N THR A 370 -5.83 -18.54 8.50
CA THR A 370 -5.25 -19.36 7.43
C THR A 370 -5.81 -18.96 6.07
N ILE A 371 -4.96 -18.90 5.05
CA ILE A 371 -5.33 -18.74 3.64
C ILE A 371 -4.86 -19.99 2.91
N GLU A 372 -5.80 -20.75 2.34
CA GLU A 372 -5.47 -21.96 1.57
C GLU A 372 -5.71 -21.78 0.07
N ASP A 373 -4.81 -22.33 -0.76
CA ASP A 373 -5.00 -22.48 -2.21
C ASP A 373 -5.33 -23.95 -2.54
N ASP A 374 -6.64 -24.23 -2.58
CA ASP A 374 -7.17 -25.55 -2.95
C ASP A 374 -7.10 -25.76 -4.47
N GLY A 375 -5.87 -25.97 -4.94
CA GLY A 375 -5.56 -26.37 -6.30
C GLY A 375 -6.05 -27.79 -6.57
N GLN A 376 -7.34 -27.94 -6.87
CA GLN A 376 -8.04 -29.17 -7.24
C GLN A 376 -8.27 -30.22 -6.14
N TYR A 377 -9.24 -29.97 -5.24
CA TYR A 377 -9.86 -31.05 -4.47
C TYR A 377 -10.76 -31.96 -5.34
N ASN A 378 -10.15 -32.93 -6.01
CA ASN A 378 -10.84 -34.13 -6.48
C ASN A 378 -10.38 -35.33 -5.63
N ALA A 379 -11.17 -35.63 -4.60
CA ALA A 379 -11.22 -36.88 -3.83
C ALA A 379 -10.42 -36.97 -2.51
N PHE A 380 -11.06 -36.57 -1.40
CA PHE A 380 -11.09 -37.31 -0.13
C PHE A 380 -12.48 -37.14 0.54
N ASP A 381 -12.70 -37.83 1.67
CA ASP A 381 -13.89 -38.64 1.99
C ASP A 381 -15.23 -37.92 2.33
N SER A 382 -16.28 -38.41 1.65
CA SER A 382 -17.71 -38.55 2.03
C SER A 382 -18.56 -37.49 2.75
N TYR A 383 -18.09 -36.33 3.24
CA TYR A 383 -18.99 -35.34 3.89
C TYR A 383 -19.42 -34.15 3.00
N ALA A 384 -18.69 -33.82 1.93
CA ALA A 384 -19.03 -32.74 0.99
C ALA A 384 -19.45 -33.27 -0.41
N LYS A 385 -20.20 -34.38 -0.45
CA LYS A 385 -20.38 -35.15 -1.70
C LYS A 385 -21.45 -34.65 -2.67
N ASP A 386 -22.05 -33.48 -2.46
CA ASP A 386 -22.96 -32.92 -3.43
C ASP A 386 -22.61 -31.47 -3.77
N LYS A 387 -21.88 -31.34 -4.88
CA LYS A 387 -21.86 -30.21 -5.83
C LYS A 387 -20.97 -29.02 -5.47
N GLN A 388 -19.79 -28.97 -6.11
CA GLN A 388 -19.27 -27.72 -6.66
C GLN A 388 -18.34 -28.02 -7.86
N ALA A 389 -18.47 -27.19 -8.90
CA ALA A 389 -17.55 -27.17 -10.02
C ALA A 389 -16.30 -26.36 -9.62
N ALA A 390 -15.15 -26.80 -10.10
CA ALA A 390 -13.82 -26.26 -9.81
C ALA A 390 -13.72 -24.73 -9.95
N PHE A 391 -13.50 -24.06 -8.82
CA PHE A 391 -12.90 -22.73 -8.74
C PHE A 391 -11.80 -22.79 -7.67
N PRO A 392 -10.59 -22.24 -7.91
CA PRO A 392 -9.64 -21.98 -6.82
C PRO A 392 -10.31 -21.00 -5.86
N GLY A 393 -10.46 -21.41 -4.60
CA GLY A 393 -11.11 -20.62 -3.56
C GLY A 393 -10.14 -20.38 -2.42
N ILE A 394 -10.16 -19.16 -1.88
CA ILE A 394 -9.50 -18.84 -0.61
C ILE A 394 -10.37 -19.39 0.51
N PHE A 395 -9.83 -20.31 1.29
CA PHE A 395 -10.43 -20.72 2.55
C PHE A 395 -9.83 -19.90 3.68
N VAL A 396 -10.70 -19.19 4.40
CA VAL A 396 -10.36 -18.53 5.66
C VAL A 396 -10.86 -19.42 6.79
N GLU A 397 -9.95 -20.03 7.53
CA GLU A 397 -10.28 -20.74 8.79
C GLU A 397 -9.90 -19.85 9.97
N VAL A 398 -10.89 -19.49 10.78
CA VAL A 398 -10.69 -18.87 12.09
C VAL A 398 -10.87 -19.93 13.16
N ASN A 399 -9.82 -20.22 13.91
CA ASN A 399 -9.87 -21.13 15.04
C ASN A 399 -9.60 -20.36 16.34
N ASN A 400 -10.46 -20.57 17.34
CA ASN A 400 -10.18 -20.28 18.74
C ASN A 400 -10.27 -21.58 19.53
N VAL A 401 -9.21 -21.92 20.25
CA VAL A 401 -9.13 -23.17 21.00
C VAL A 401 -9.72 -22.96 22.40
N GLY A 402 -11.01 -22.58 22.44
CA GLY A 402 -11.81 -22.48 23.66
C GLY A 402 -12.75 -23.69 23.80
N GLU A 403 -12.71 -24.34 24.95
CA GLU A 403 -13.32 -25.63 25.30
C GLU A 403 -14.81 -25.84 24.91
N PHE A 404 -15.11 -26.99 24.29
CA PHE A 404 -16.39 -27.70 24.47
C PHE A 404 -16.16 -29.21 24.50
N GLU A 405 -15.88 -29.76 25.69
CA GLU A 405 -16.11 -31.19 25.94
C GLU A 405 -17.62 -31.43 26.10
N ASN A 406 -18.28 -31.90 25.04
CA ASN A 406 -19.60 -32.49 25.17
C ASN A 406 -19.63 -33.90 24.55
N ASN A 407 -19.57 -34.91 25.42
CA ASN A 407 -19.99 -36.29 25.15
C ASN A 407 -19.56 -36.94 23.82
N GLY A 408 -18.29 -36.86 23.46
CA GLY A 408 -17.69 -37.75 22.46
C GLY A 408 -18.02 -37.44 20.99
N GLN A 409 -18.59 -36.26 20.70
CA GLN A 409 -18.61 -35.67 19.36
C GLN A 409 -18.27 -34.18 19.48
N THR A 410 -17.01 -33.83 19.21
CA THR A 410 -16.57 -32.44 19.12
C THR A 410 -16.98 -31.89 17.75
N ASN A 411 -18.18 -31.32 17.68
CA ASN A 411 -18.48 -30.35 16.62
C ASN A 411 -17.76 -29.06 17.00
N HIS A 412 -16.63 -28.81 16.36
CA HIS A 412 -16.00 -27.49 16.41
C HIS A 412 -16.82 -26.59 15.48
N ASP A 413 -17.26 -25.44 15.99
CA ASP A 413 -17.85 -24.39 15.15
C ASP A 413 -16.77 -23.91 14.19
N LYS A 414 -16.74 -24.53 13.00
CA LYS A 414 -15.90 -24.11 11.89
C LYS A 414 -16.59 -22.90 11.26
N ALA A 415 -16.01 -21.72 11.43
CA ALA A 415 -16.33 -20.58 10.59
C ALA A 415 -15.67 -20.80 9.23
N SER A 416 -16.38 -21.42 8.30
CA SER A 416 -16.04 -21.35 6.88
C SER A 416 -16.90 -20.25 6.28
N VAL A 417 -16.27 -19.27 5.63
CA VAL A 417 -16.96 -18.20 4.88
C VAL A 417 -17.77 -18.77 3.69
N ILE A 418 -17.70 -20.09 3.44
CA ILE A 418 -18.38 -20.77 2.34
C ILE A 418 -19.06 -22.07 2.84
N ASP A 419 -20.20 -22.00 3.56
CA ASP A 419 -21.22 -23.07 3.51
C ASP A 419 -22.61 -22.66 4.04
N ASP A 420 -23.68 -23.09 3.33
CA ASP A 420 -25.06 -23.36 3.82
C ASP A 420 -26.08 -23.60 2.67
N GLY A 421 -25.75 -23.29 1.41
CA GLY A 421 -26.53 -23.81 0.27
C GLY A 421 -27.96 -23.25 0.07
N GLN A 422 -28.30 -22.07 0.58
CA GLN A 422 -29.50 -21.34 0.14
C GLN A 422 -29.16 -20.35 -0.98
N GLY A 423 -29.61 -20.67 -2.20
CA GLY A 423 -29.41 -19.83 -3.38
C GLY A 423 -30.11 -18.47 -3.25
N LEU A 424 -29.45 -17.47 -3.85
CA LEU A 424 -29.89 -16.08 -4.12
C LEU A 424 -29.41 -15.02 -3.11
N GLY A 425 -28.09 -14.76 -3.12
CA GLY A 425 -27.46 -13.59 -2.48
C GLY A 425 -25.94 -13.53 -2.71
N GLN A 426 -25.28 -14.70 -2.70
CA GLN A 426 -23.82 -14.85 -2.82
C GLN A 426 -23.20 -14.49 -4.19
N ASN A 427 -24.01 -14.31 -5.23
CA ASN A 427 -23.50 -14.12 -6.59
C ASN A 427 -22.82 -12.76 -6.81
N ASP A 428 -23.10 -11.72 -6.02
CA ASP A 428 -22.45 -10.40 -6.19
C ASP A 428 -21.14 -10.29 -5.41
N PHE A 429 -21.03 -10.89 -4.21
CA PHE A 429 -19.79 -10.91 -3.44
C PHE A 429 -18.74 -11.84 -4.07
N LEU A 430 -19.13 -13.07 -4.43
CA LEU A 430 -18.24 -13.98 -5.14
C LEU A 430 -17.94 -13.53 -6.59
N ALA A 431 -18.79 -12.71 -7.23
CA ALA A 431 -18.44 -12.10 -8.51
C ALA A 431 -17.51 -10.89 -8.36
N GLN A 432 -17.65 -10.10 -7.29
CA GLN A 432 -16.73 -8.99 -6.98
C GLN A 432 -15.35 -9.51 -6.60
N ILE A 433 -15.27 -10.53 -5.74
CA ILE A 433 -14.00 -11.12 -5.35
C ILE A 433 -13.49 -12.09 -6.44
N GLY A 434 -14.35 -12.91 -7.06
CA GLY A 434 -13.95 -13.87 -8.10
C GLY A 434 -13.43 -13.23 -9.40
N ALA A 435 -13.80 -12.00 -9.73
CA ALA A 435 -13.18 -11.23 -10.81
C ALA A 435 -11.83 -10.59 -10.40
N GLN A 436 -11.49 -10.58 -9.11
CA GLN A 436 -10.23 -10.10 -8.54
C GLN A 436 -9.31 -11.20 -8.00
N ILE A 437 -9.77 -12.46 -7.89
CA ILE A 437 -9.03 -13.65 -7.40
C ILE A 437 -8.13 -14.30 -8.48
N GLU A 438 -8.07 -13.80 -9.73
CA GLU A 438 -7.01 -14.23 -10.67
C GLU A 438 -5.59 -13.74 -10.26
N GLN A 439 -5.41 -13.32 -9.01
CA GLN A 439 -4.15 -12.83 -8.48
C GLN A 439 -3.44 -13.90 -7.67
N ASP A 440 -2.15 -14.05 -7.92
CA ASP A 440 -1.28 -14.93 -7.12
C ASP A 440 -1.01 -14.33 -5.73
N GLU A 441 -1.27 -13.02 -5.53
CA GLU A 441 -0.93 -12.29 -4.31
C GLU A 441 -2.15 -11.57 -3.69
N TYR A 442 -2.18 -11.50 -2.36
CA TYR A 442 -3.25 -10.93 -1.54
C TYR A 442 -2.71 -9.98 -0.49
N LYS A 443 -3.19 -8.73 -0.47
CA LYS A 443 -3.00 -7.87 0.71
C LYS A 443 -3.96 -8.31 1.80
N VAL A 444 -3.42 -8.68 2.96
CA VAL A 444 -4.18 -9.15 4.11
C VAL A 444 -3.89 -8.23 5.27
N ARG A 445 -4.93 -7.76 5.95
CA ARG A 445 -4.83 -6.95 7.16
C ARG A 445 -5.68 -7.58 8.26
N LEU A 446 -5.11 -7.77 9.44
CA LEU A 446 -5.77 -8.25 10.64
C LEU A 446 -5.66 -7.16 11.70
N GLU A 447 -6.78 -6.64 12.18
CA GLU A 447 -6.85 -5.63 13.24
C GLU A 447 -7.31 -6.30 14.53
N PHE A 448 -6.57 -6.09 15.61
CA PHE A 448 -6.82 -6.64 16.93
C PHE A 448 -7.12 -5.50 17.88
N GLU A 449 -8.40 -5.34 18.23
CA GLU A 449 -8.89 -4.33 19.16
C GLU A 449 -9.09 -4.93 20.56
N PHE A 450 -8.49 -4.31 21.58
CA PHE A 450 -8.61 -4.76 22.97
C PHE A 450 -8.21 -3.68 23.96
N ALA A 451 -8.71 -3.78 25.19
CA ALA A 451 -8.50 -2.78 26.24
C ALA A 451 -7.21 -2.98 27.04
N ASP A 452 -6.75 -4.23 27.19
CA ASP A 452 -5.52 -4.60 27.89
C ASP A 452 -5.10 -6.04 27.54
N PHE A 453 -3.98 -6.49 28.09
CA PHE A 453 -3.46 -7.87 27.93
C PHE A 453 -3.75 -8.75 29.15
N ASN A 454 -4.77 -8.43 29.95
CA ASN A 454 -5.15 -9.26 31.08
C ASN A 454 -5.87 -10.53 30.61
N ASP A 455 -5.74 -11.59 31.41
CA ASP A 455 -6.45 -12.85 31.20
C ASP A 455 -7.98 -12.64 31.17
N GLY A 456 -8.62 -13.17 30.13
CA GLY A 456 -10.05 -13.06 29.89
C GLY A 456 -10.52 -11.75 29.23
N THR A 457 -9.61 -10.87 28.81
CA THR A 457 -9.97 -9.66 28.06
C THR A 457 -10.51 -10.03 26.68
N ASP A 458 -11.60 -9.38 26.26
CA ASP A 458 -12.13 -9.55 24.91
C ASP A 458 -11.20 -8.89 23.90
N VAL A 459 -10.84 -9.66 22.87
CA VAL A 459 -10.11 -9.19 21.70
C VAL A 459 -11.01 -9.35 20.50
N VAL A 460 -11.31 -8.22 19.88
CA VAL A 460 -12.12 -8.14 18.67
C VAL A 460 -11.16 -8.12 17.49
N VAL A 461 -11.37 -9.04 16.55
CA VAL A 461 -10.56 -9.19 15.35
C VAL A 461 -11.37 -8.81 14.14
N THR A 462 -10.81 -7.94 13.32
CA THR A 462 -11.33 -7.57 12.01
C THR A 462 -10.32 -7.99 10.95
N ALA A 463 -10.76 -8.70 9.91
CA ALA A 463 -9.88 -9.08 8.81
C ALA A 463 -10.28 -8.36 7.52
N PHE A 464 -9.29 -8.01 6.72
CA PHE A 464 -9.46 -7.44 5.39
C PHE A 464 -8.62 -8.23 4.38
N ILE A 465 -9.18 -8.46 3.20
CA ILE A 465 -8.46 -8.94 2.03
C ILE A 465 -8.64 -7.89 0.93
N GLN A 466 -7.54 -7.34 0.41
CA GLN A 466 -7.57 -6.27 -0.60
C GLN A 466 -8.44 -5.07 -0.16
N ASP A 467 -8.34 -4.67 1.12
CA ASP A 467 -9.13 -3.61 1.76
C ASP A 467 -10.65 -3.91 1.88
N ILE A 468 -11.08 -5.12 1.53
CA ILE A 468 -12.44 -5.58 1.72
C ILE A 468 -12.50 -6.32 3.07
N GLN A 469 -13.29 -5.80 4.00
CA GLN A 469 -13.54 -6.49 5.27
C GLN A 469 -14.20 -7.85 5.00
N ILE A 470 -13.66 -8.91 5.59
CA ILE A 470 -14.21 -10.26 5.53
C ILE A 470 -15.02 -10.52 6.80
N ASP A 471 -16.18 -11.14 6.63
CA ASP A 471 -17.00 -11.63 7.72
C ASP A 471 -16.30 -12.82 8.40
N LEU A 472 -16.04 -12.69 9.70
CA LEU A 472 -15.41 -13.72 10.53
C LEU A 472 -16.39 -14.41 11.50
N ASP A 473 -17.66 -14.00 11.55
CA ASP A 473 -18.68 -14.56 12.45
C ASP A 473 -19.69 -15.42 11.68
N PRO A 474 -19.56 -16.75 11.70
CA PRO A 474 -20.48 -17.62 10.97
C PRO A 474 -21.90 -17.64 11.57
N SER A 475 -22.10 -17.07 12.77
CA SER A 475 -23.35 -17.20 13.52
C SER A 475 -24.45 -16.22 13.09
N ASN A 476 -24.11 -15.15 12.39
CA ASN A 476 -25.08 -14.12 11.97
C ASN A 476 -25.95 -14.53 10.78
N GLY A 477 -25.61 -15.63 10.11
CA GLY A 477 -26.31 -16.09 8.91
C GLY A 477 -26.06 -15.18 7.71
N ILE A 478 -26.21 -15.73 6.50
CA ILE A 478 -25.85 -15.09 5.21
C ILE A 478 -26.64 -13.77 4.93
N GLU A 479 -27.65 -13.44 5.75
CA GLU A 479 -28.51 -12.26 5.57
C GLU A 479 -28.09 -11.02 6.37
N ALA A 480 -26.88 -10.98 6.95
CA ALA A 480 -26.35 -9.77 7.55
C ALA A 480 -26.40 -8.60 6.54
N ASN A 481 -26.90 -7.43 6.97
CA ASN A 481 -27.00 -6.29 6.05
C ASN A 481 -25.59 -5.90 5.61
N PRO A 482 -25.38 -5.34 4.39
CA PRO A 482 -24.07 -4.84 3.92
C PRO A 482 -23.41 -3.73 4.77
N GLY A 483 -23.91 -3.46 5.98
CA GLY A 483 -23.31 -2.58 6.98
C GLY A 483 -23.15 -3.22 8.37
N ASP A 484 -23.57 -4.48 8.56
CA ASP A 484 -23.23 -5.28 9.73
C ASP A 484 -21.81 -5.81 9.49
N ARG A 485 -20.85 -5.10 10.09
CA ARG A 485 -19.42 -5.38 10.00
C ARG A 485 -19.09 -6.47 11.01
N ASP A 486 -18.98 -7.70 10.53
CA ASP A 486 -18.82 -8.83 11.44
C ASP A 486 -17.35 -9.02 11.82
N THR A 487 -17.14 -9.07 13.13
CA THR A 487 -15.84 -9.17 13.80
C THR A 487 -15.79 -10.49 14.58
N TYR A 488 -14.61 -11.07 14.72
CA TYR A 488 -14.44 -12.24 15.58
C TYR A 488 -14.00 -11.83 16.98
N THR A 489 -14.68 -12.28 18.04
CA THR A 489 -14.23 -12.01 19.42
C THR A 489 -13.68 -13.26 20.09
N PHE A 490 -12.47 -13.17 20.66
CA PHE A 490 -11.92 -14.20 21.54
C PHE A 490 -11.45 -13.62 22.87
N LYS A 491 -11.14 -14.52 23.82
CA LYS A 491 -10.63 -14.16 25.14
C LYS A 491 -9.11 -14.26 25.14
N TRP A 492 -8.42 -13.16 25.44
CA TRP A 492 -6.98 -13.15 25.62
C TRP A 492 -6.59 -14.04 26.80
N ASP A 493 -5.58 -14.88 26.64
CA ASP A 493 -4.97 -15.61 27.77
C ASP A 493 -3.75 -14.83 28.25
N GLY A 494 -3.83 -14.32 29.48
CA GLY A 494 -2.76 -13.54 30.08
C GLY A 494 -1.50 -14.36 30.44
N ASN A 495 -1.55 -15.69 30.32
CA ASN A 495 -0.39 -16.57 30.44
C ASN A 495 0.38 -16.68 29.13
N ASN A 496 -0.25 -16.41 28.00
CA ASN A 496 0.43 -16.38 26.72
C ASN A 496 1.27 -15.12 26.64
N GLN A 497 2.37 -15.23 25.93
CA GLN A 497 3.11 -14.04 25.54
C GLN A 497 2.56 -13.57 24.19
N ASN A 498 2.72 -12.30 23.83
CA ASN A 498 2.08 -11.75 22.64
C ASN A 498 3.00 -11.88 21.44
N TYR A 499 3.42 -13.10 21.13
CA TYR A 499 4.24 -13.38 19.96
C TYR A 499 3.37 -13.60 18.73
N ILE A 500 3.96 -13.32 17.57
CA ILE A 500 3.33 -13.45 16.26
C ILE A 500 4.13 -14.48 15.47
N GLY A 501 3.44 -15.43 14.85
CA GLY A 501 4.06 -16.45 14.01
C GLY A 501 3.36 -16.62 12.68
N PHE A 502 4.12 -17.16 11.74
CA PHE A 502 3.69 -17.44 10.38
C PHE A 502 4.07 -18.88 10.04
N GLU A 503 3.20 -19.59 9.32
CA GLU A 503 3.46 -20.95 8.86
C GLU A 503 3.09 -21.08 7.39
N GLY A 504 3.95 -21.76 6.61
CA GLY A 504 3.66 -22.16 5.24
C GLY A 504 3.87 -23.66 5.03
N ARG A 505 3.02 -24.27 4.19
CA ARG A 505 3.03 -25.72 3.92
C ARG A 505 2.90 -26.06 2.43
N ALA A 506 3.58 -27.13 2.01
CA ALA A 506 3.36 -27.90 0.77
C ALA A 506 3.52 -27.17 -0.59
N ALA A 507 4.10 -25.99 -0.59
CA ALA A 507 4.74 -25.26 -1.70
C ALA A 507 5.31 -23.98 -1.05
N PRO A 508 6.21 -23.22 -1.70
CA PRO A 508 6.59 -21.94 -1.15
C PRO A 508 5.35 -21.03 -1.12
N ALA A 509 4.85 -20.68 0.05
CA ALA A 509 4.01 -19.51 0.24
C ALA A 509 4.94 -18.31 0.40
N SER A 510 4.66 -17.19 -0.26
CA SER A 510 5.46 -15.98 -0.06
C SER A 510 4.75 -14.97 0.83
N LEU A 511 5.53 -14.31 1.68
CA LEU A 511 5.16 -13.16 2.48
C LEU A 511 6.03 -11.99 2.03
N ASP A 512 5.39 -10.86 1.76
CA ASP A 512 6.03 -9.61 1.39
C ASP A 512 5.43 -8.45 2.21
N PHE A 513 6.20 -7.38 2.41
CA PHE A 513 5.79 -6.18 3.13
C PHE A 513 5.06 -6.45 4.46
N LEU A 514 5.64 -7.28 5.32
CA LEU A 514 5.09 -7.52 6.65
C LEU A 514 5.15 -6.23 7.45
N MET A 515 4.03 -5.83 8.03
CA MET A 515 3.90 -4.62 8.83
C MET A 515 3.05 -4.90 10.06
N ILE A 516 3.51 -4.41 11.20
CA ILE A 516 2.82 -4.44 12.47
C ILE A 516 2.85 -3.02 13.00
N GLU A 517 1.67 -2.45 13.18
CA GLU A 517 1.51 -1.09 13.66
C GLU A 517 0.48 -1.05 14.79
N THR A 518 0.57 -0.05 15.67
CA THR A 518 -0.57 0.23 16.55
C THR A 518 -1.79 0.60 15.68
N LEU A 519 -2.99 0.42 16.19
CA LEU A 519 -4.14 1.08 15.55
C LEU A 519 -3.96 2.60 15.63
N ALA A 520 -4.67 3.32 14.78
CA ALA A 520 -4.75 4.77 14.93
C ALA A 520 -5.51 5.05 16.23
N ALA A 521 -4.84 5.65 17.22
CA ALA A 521 -5.50 6.02 18.46
C ALA A 521 -6.69 6.94 18.11
N PRO A 522 -7.91 6.65 18.62
CA PRO A 522 -9.08 7.48 18.33
C PRO A 522 -8.78 8.94 18.67
N VAL A 523 -8.79 9.81 17.65
CA VAL A 523 -8.50 11.22 17.85
C VAL A 523 -9.76 11.86 18.41
N SER A 524 -9.66 12.47 19.58
CA SER A 524 -10.82 13.15 20.17
C SER A 524 -11.30 14.26 19.22
N GLY A 525 -12.56 14.19 18.79
CA GLY A 525 -13.11 15.14 17.81
C GLY A 525 -13.10 14.66 16.35
N ASP A 526 -12.42 13.56 16.03
CA ASP A 526 -12.52 12.83 14.76
C ASP A 526 -13.68 11.85 14.89
N PHE A 527 -14.89 12.33 14.69
CA PHE A 527 -16.10 11.58 14.95
C PHE A 527 -16.37 10.53 13.86
N ASN A 528 -15.92 10.76 12.63
CA ASN A 528 -16.09 9.80 11.53
C ASN A 528 -14.95 8.76 11.43
N GLY A 529 -13.89 8.92 12.21
CA GLY A 529 -12.75 8.00 12.27
C GLY A 529 -11.91 8.00 10.99
N ASP A 530 -11.94 9.09 10.22
CA ASP A 530 -11.17 9.18 8.96
C ASP A 530 -9.71 9.64 9.16
N GLY A 531 -9.29 9.77 10.43
CA GLY A 531 -7.96 10.18 10.85
C GLY A 531 -7.77 11.70 10.85
N LYS A 532 -8.84 12.48 10.62
CA LYS A 532 -8.81 13.94 10.57
C LYS A 532 -9.86 14.52 11.51
N VAL A 533 -9.61 15.75 11.96
CA VAL A 533 -10.59 16.53 12.69
C VAL A 533 -10.92 17.76 11.86
N ASP A 534 -11.98 17.65 11.07
CA ASP A 534 -12.32 18.65 10.07
C ASP A 534 -13.82 18.95 9.94
N ASN A 535 -14.22 19.48 8.79
CA ASN A 535 -15.59 19.88 8.55
C ASN A 535 -16.55 18.68 8.43
N GLY A 536 -16.06 17.48 8.10
CA GLY A 536 -16.80 16.22 8.17
C GLY A 536 -17.32 15.97 9.58
N ASP A 537 -16.43 16.03 10.56
CA ASP A 537 -16.76 15.86 11.99
C ASP A 537 -17.68 16.95 12.50
N LEU A 538 -17.43 18.20 12.10
CA LEU A 538 -18.28 19.31 12.51
C LEU A 538 -19.71 19.13 12.01
N ASN A 539 -19.86 18.64 10.77
CA ASN A 539 -21.18 18.37 10.22
C ASN A 539 -21.89 17.23 10.97
N LEU A 540 -21.16 16.18 11.35
CA LEU A 540 -21.72 15.08 12.18
C LEU A 540 -22.16 15.59 13.56
N LEU A 541 -21.31 16.38 14.22
CA LEU A 541 -21.59 17.00 15.51
C LEU A 541 -22.83 17.90 15.45
N LEU A 542 -22.88 18.81 14.49
CA LEU A 542 -24.00 19.74 14.33
C LEU A 542 -25.29 19.01 13.94
N GLY A 543 -25.18 17.96 13.12
CA GLY A 543 -26.30 17.11 12.73
C GLY A 543 -26.88 16.30 13.89
N SER A 544 -26.08 16.03 14.92
CA SER A 544 -26.45 15.19 16.06
C SER A 544 -26.58 15.97 17.37
N TRP A 545 -26.53 17.32 17.34
CA TRP A 545 -26.50 18.14 18.56
C TRP A 545 -27.70 17.89 19.49
N GLY A 546 -27.42 17.56 20.76
CA GLY A 546 -28.41 17.22 21.77
C GLY A 546 -29.03 15.84 21.61
N ALA A 547 -28.57 15.01 20.66
CA ALA A 547 -29.07 13.65 20.50
C ALA A 547 -28.47 12.71 21.55
N ASN A 548 -29.29 11.78 22.05
CA ASN A 548 -28.85 10.71 22.97
C ASN A 548 -28.27 9.49 22.24
N THR A 549 -28.24 9.54 20.91
CA THR A 549 -27.71 8.50 20.02
C THR A 549 -27.13 9.21 18.80
N VAL A 550 -26.07 8.65 18.21
CA VAL A 550 -25.44 9.18 17.00
C VAL A 550 -25.63 8.23 15.81
N PRO A 551 -25.51 8.71 14.55
CA PRO A 551 -25.52 7.86 13.37
C PRO A 551 -24.36 6.86 13.37
N ALA A 552 -24.48 5.75 12.63
CA ALA A 552 -23.40 4.74 12.49
C ALA A 552 -22.09 5.30 11.92
N ALA A 553 -22.15 6.41 11.17
CA ALA A 553 -20.96 7.12 10.69
C ALA A 553 -20.20 7.84 11.81
N TRP A 554 -20.76 7.94 13.03
CA TRP A 554 -20.07 8.45 14.20
C TRP A 554 -19.46 7.27 14.96
N VAL A 555 -18.17 7.07 14.77
CA VAL A 555 -17.45 5.88 15.25
C VAL A 555 -16.66 6.14 16.53
N ASN A 556 -16.30 7.40 16.81
CA ASN A 556 -15.40 7.73 17.93
C ASN A 556 -15.97 8.76 18.91
N GLY A 557 -15.66 8.59 20.20
CA GLY A 557 -15.75 9.65 21.21
C GLY A 557 -17.16 10.16 21.53
N PHE A 558 -18.21 9.37 21.28
CA PHE A 558 -19.57 9.76 21.61
C PHE A 558 -19.86 9.67 23.12
N SER A 559 -20.28 10.78 23.74
CA SER A 559 -20.97 10.79 25.02
C SER A 559 -22.43 11.22 24.83
N ALA A 560 -23.35 10.53 25.49
CA ALA A 560 -24.77 10.90 25.42
C ALA A 560 -25.12 11.91 26.53
N PRO A 561 -25.76 13.05 26.20
CA PRO A 561 -26.09 13.53 24.86
C PRO A 561 -24.90 14.22 24.16
N VAL A 562 -24.95 14.32 22.82
CA VAL A 562 -24.00 15.17 22.07
C VAL A 562 -24.12 16.61 22.58
N ASP A 563 -23.09 17.12 23.22
CA ASP A 563 -23.09 18.41 23.87
C ASP A 563 -21.78 19.19 23.69
N ASN A 564 -21.52 20.12 24.61
CA ASN A 564 -20.34 20.97 24.55
C ASN A 564 -19.03 20.19 24.80
N ALA A 565 -19.08 18.98 25.35
CA ALA A 565 -17.92 18.11 25.49
C ALA A 565 -17.39 17.68 24.12
N GLU A 566 -18.25 17.16 23.24
CA GLU A 566 -17.87 16.80 21.87
C GLU A 566 -17.39 18.03 21.09
N LEU A 567 -18.05 19.19 21.27
CA LEU A 567 -17.59 20.41 20.60
C LEU A 567 -16.19 20.83 21.05
N ASN A 568 -15.90 20.71 22.34
CA ASN A 568 -14.57 21.01 22.86
C ASN A 568 -13.52 20.01 22.37
N ALA A 569 -13.88 18.74 22.21
CA ALA A 569 -13.02 17.72 21.62
C ALA A 569 -12.66 18.07 20.16
N LEU A 570 -13.67 18.34 19.33
CA LEU A 570 -13.50 18.75 17.94
C LEU A 570 -12.69 20.04 17.79
N LEU A 571 -13.01 21.07 18.57
CA LEU A 571 -12.28 22.34 18.49
C LEU A 571 -10.87 22.24 19.06
N GLY A 572 -10.66 21.40 20.07
CA GLY A 572 -9.36 21.18 20.70
C GLY A 572 -8.37 20.53 19.74
N ASN A 573 -8.85 19.67 18.85
CA ASN A 573 -8.04 18.98 17.85
C ASN A 573 -8.28 19.48 16.42
N TRP A 574 -8.94 20.62 16.24
CA TRP A 574 -9.30 21.12 14.91
C TRP A 574 -8.09 21.22 13.98
N GLY A 575 -8.20 20.59 12.82
CA GLY A 575 -7.15 20.53 11.82
C GLY A 575 -6.12 19.42 12.06
N PHE A 576 -6.27 18.58 13.09
CA PHE A 576 -5.53 17.33 13.19
C PHE A 576 -5.73 16.50 11.91
N GLY A 577 -4.67 15.86 11.41
CA GLY A 577 -4.71 15.09 10.16
C GLY A 577 -4.89 15.93 8.88
N THR A 578 -5.24 17.22 9.00
CA THR A 578 -5.30 18.14 7.88
C THR A 578 -3.98 18.90 7.78
N ALA A 579 -3.26 18.75 6.67
CA ALA A 579 -2.08 19.57 6.41
C ALA A 579 -2.51 21.02 6.13
N VAL A 580 -2.80 21.80 7.18
CA VAL A 580 -3.03 23.24 7.02
C VAL A 580 -1.68 23.90 6.81
N ALA A 581 -1.33 24.14 5.54
CA ALA A 581 -0.20 24.98 5.19
C ALA A 581 -0.46 26.39 5.73
N VAL A 582 0.00 26.68 6.95
CA VAL A 582 0.00 28.03 7.49
C VAL A 582 1.04 28.82 6.70
N PRO A 583 0.66 29.89 5.97
CA PRO A 583 1.64 30.74 5.32
C PRO A 583 2.54 31.34 6.40
N GLU A 584 3.81 30.91 6.45
CA GLU A 584 4.69 31.37 7.51
C GLU A 584 4.82 32.91 7.45
N PRO A 585 4.69 33.62 8.58
CA PRO A 585 4.85 35.08 8.64
C PRO A 585 6.18 35.57 8.05
N THR A 586 7.18 34.70 8.04
CA THR A 586 8.51 34.89 7.46
C THR A 586 8.44 35.20 5.96
N SER A 587 7.52 34.57 5.22
CA SER A 587 7.35 34.83 3.79
C SER A 587 6.85 36.26 3.51
N VAL A 588 5.98 36.79 4.37
CA VAL A 588 5.54 38.21 4.32
C VAL A 588 6.66 39.17 4.72
N LEU A 589 7.46 38.82 5.74
CA LEU A 589 8.60 39.65 6.16
C LEU A 589 9.73 39.68 5.12
N ILE A 590 9.98 38.57 4.42
CA ILE A 590 10.96 38.50 3.33
C ILE A 590 10.44 39.28 2.11
N LEU A 591 9.14 39.21 1.81
CA LEU A 591 8.53 40.01 0.75
C LEU A 591 8.62 41.52 1.07
N LEU A 592 8.32 41.93 2.31
CA LEU A 592 8.46 43.32 2.73
C LEU A 592 9.93 43.76 2.75
N GLY A 593 10.85 42.90 3.17
CA GLY A 593 12.29 43.15 3.13
C GLY A 593 12.82 43.34 1.72
N THR A 594 12.39 42.51 0.77
CA THR A 594 12.79 42.62 -0.65
C THR A 594 12.17 43.83 -1.35
N LEU A 595 10.92 44.19 -1.04
CA LEU A 595 10.30 45.42 -1.52
C LEU A 595 11.01 46.67 -0.98
N MET A 596 11.42 46.67 0.29
CA MET A 596 12.21 47.77 0.84
C MET A 596 13.60 47.83 0.19
N ALA A 597 14.32 46.72 0.08
CA ALA A 597 15.66 46.68 -0.52
C ALA A 597 15.67 47.15 -2.00
N THR A 598 14.64 46.81 -2.77
CA THR A 598 14.51 47.25 -4.17
C THR A 598 14.16 48.74 -4.29
N SER A 599 13.36 49.28 -3.36
CA SER A 599 13.04 50.71 -3.34
C SER A 599 14.24 51.62 -3.02
N PHE A 600 15.21 51.14 -2.22
CA PHE A 600 16.45 51.88 -1.93
C PHE A 600 17.49 51.84 -3.06
N ARG A 601 17.41 50.87 -3.98
CA ARG A 601 18.39 50.71 -5.07
C ARG A 601 18.18 51.68 -6.25
N ARG A 602 17.08 52.44 -6.26
CA ARG A 602 16.68 53.30 -7.40
C ARG A 602 17.05 54.79 -7.27
N ARG A 603 17.90 55.16 -6.31
CA ARG A 603 18.33 56.57 -6.05
C ARG A 603 19.85 56.83 -6.14
N GLY A 604 20.60 55.93 -6.78
CA GLY A 604 22.04 56.11 -7.07
C GLY A 604 22.28 56.53 -8.50
#